data_AF-A0A2V8X989-F1
#
_entry.id   AF-A0A2V8X989-F1
#
_cell.length_a   1.000
_cell.length_b   1.000
_cell.length_c   1.000
_cell.angle_alpha   90.00
_cell.angle_beta   90.00
_cell.angle_gamma   90.00
#
_symmetry.space_group_name_H-M   'P 1'
#
loop_
_entity.id
_entity.type
_entity.pdbx_description
1 polymer ?
#
loop_
_entity_poly.entity_id
_entity_poly.type
_entity_poly.pdbx_seq_one_letter_code
_entity_poly.pdbx_strand_id
1 'polypeptide(L)' 'MKDELEGLVSQMVERGILFEEAVSEFEKRFIKRVLDRANGNQSRAAEMLGIHRNTLSRKIGEYKLDSNGRRRSSR' A
#
# COMPACT_ATOMS: atom_id res chain seq x y z
N MET A 1 -1.10 -15.25 11.81
CA MET A 1 -0.42 -13.94 11.58
C MET A 1 1.09 -14.04 11.70
N LYS A 2 1.68 -14.38 12.86
CA LYS A 2 3.15 -14.45 12.98
C LYS A 2 3.75 -15.52 12.06
N ASP A 3 3.18 -16.72 12.06
CA ASP A 3 3.66 -17.84 11.23
C ASP A 3 3.49 -17.59 9.73
N GLU A 4 2.41 -16.92 9.32
CA GLU A 4 2.15 -16.58 7.91
C GLU A 4 3.12 -15.50 7.41
N LEU A 5 3.43 -14.51 8.24
CA LEU A 5 4.39 -13.47 7.89
C LEU A 5 5.81 -14.03 7.83
N GLU A 6 6.18 -14.89 8.76
CA GLU A 6 7.49 -15.56 8.77
C GLU A 6 7.68 -16.44 7.54
N GLY A 7 6.66 -17.21 7.15
CA GLY A 7 6.68 -17.98 5.90
C GLY A 7 6.83 -17.11 4.64
N LEU A 8 6.15 -15.96 4.59
CA LEU A 8 6.30 -15.01 3.49
C LEU A 8 7.74 -14.44 3.44
N VAL A 9 8.28 -14.03 4.60
CA VAL A 9 9.64 -13.47 4.68
C VAL A 9 10.68 -14.49 4.23
N SER A 10 10.58 -15.75 4.68
CA SER A 10 11.49 -16.82 4.23
C SER A 10 11.44 -16.99 2.71
N GLN A 11 10.24 -17.02 2.10
CA GLN A 11 10.11 -17.11 0.64
C GLN A 11 10.72 -15.91 -0.10
N MET A 12 10.61 -14.70 0.47
CA MET A 12 11.19 -13.50 -0.14
C MET A 12 12.72 -13.54 -0.11
N VAL A 13 13.29 -14.00 1.01
CA VAL A 13 14.75 -14.18 1.16
C VAL A 13 15.27 -15.29 0.24
N GLU A 14 14.60 -16.44 0.18
CA GLU A 14 14.97 -17.55 -0.71
C GLU A 14 14.95 -17.17 -2.19
N ARG A 15 14.03 -16.28 -2.58
CA ARG A 15 13.92 -15.75 -3.94
C ARG A 15 14.90 -14.61 -4.24
N GLY A 16 15.70 -14.18 -3.27
CA GLY A 16 16.66 -13.10 -3.42
C GLY A 16 16.04 -11.72 -3.56
N ILE A 17 14.83 -11.50 -3.05
CA ILE A 17 14.19 -10.19 -3.06
C ILE A 17 14.97 -9.26 -2.12
N LEU A 18 15.40 -8.12 -2.65
CA LEU A 18 16.13 -7.12 -1.87
C LEU A 18 15.21 -6.50 -0.82
N PHE A 19 15.78 -6.12 0.33
CA PHE A 19 15.04 -5.50 1.42
C PHE A 19 14.26 -4.25 0.96
N GLU A 20 14.89 -3.37 0.19
CA GLU A 20 14.24 -2.17 -0.37
C GLU A 20 13.05 -2.50 -1.27
N GLU A 21 13.16 -3.55 -2.08
CA GLU A 21 12.07 -4.01 -2.94
C GLU A 21 10.91 -4.59 -2.12
N ALA A 22 11.24 -5.38 -1.10
CA ALA A 22 10.27 -5.95 -0.17
C ALA A 22 9.48 -4.86 0.56
N VAL A 23 10.18 -3.86 1.11
CA VAL A 23 9.58 -2.72 1.81
C VAL A 23 8.69 -1.91 0.87
N SER A 24 9.17 -1.61 -0.34
CA SER A 24 8.42 -0.85 -1.34
C SER A 24 7.14 -1.57 -1.76
N GLU A 25 7.21 -2.87 -2.05
CA GLU A 25 6.04 -3.68 -2.43
C GLU A 25 5.05 -3.83 -1.27
N PHE A 26 5.53 -4.05 -0.05
CA PHE A 26 4.68 -4.09 1.13
C PHE A 26 3.95 -2.76 1.33
N GLU A 27 4.68 -1.65 1.32
CA GLU A 27 4.14 -0.32 1.56
C GLU A 27 3.08 0.04 0.50
N LYS A 28 3.39 -0.20 -0.78
CA LYS A 28 2.45 -0.01 -1.89
C LYS A 28 1.16 -0.79 -1.70
N ARG A 29 1.24 -2.08 -1.38
CA ARG A 29 0.07 -2.95 -1.20
C ARG A 29 -0.74 -2.57 0.04
N PHE A 30 -0.06 -2.23 1.13
CA PHE A 30 -0.70 -1.84 2.38
C PHE A 30 -1.47 -0.53 2.24
N ILE A 31 -0.83 0.50 1.67
CA ILE A 31 -1.47 1.80 1.40
C ILE A 31 -2.67 1.65 0.47
N LYS A 32 -2.53 0.87 -0.62
CA LYS A 32 -3.63 0.59 -1.54
C LYS A 32 -4.82 -0.02 -0.81
N ARG A 33 -4.59 -1.04 0.04
CA ARG A 33 -5.66 -1.72 0.77
C ARG A 33 -6.39 -0.78 1.73
N VAL A 34 -5.67 0.13 2.38
CA VAL A 34 -6.28 1.14 3.27
C VAL A 34 -7.05 2.19 2.47
N LEU A 35 -6.54 2.65 1.32
CA LEU A 35 -7.26 3.54 0.43
C LEU A 35 -8.56 2.93 -0.08
N ASP A 36 -8.54 1.65 -0.46
CA ASP A 36 -9.74 0.91 -0.88
C ASP A 36 -10.76 0.87 0.26
N ARG A 37 -10.32 0.58 1.49
CA ARG A 37 -11.19 0.57 2.69
C ARG A 37 -11.73 1.95 3.05
N ALA A 38 -10.99 3.01 2.70
CA ALA A 38 -11.41 4.40 2.85
C ALA A 38 -12.22 4.92 1.64
N ASN A 39 -12.58 4.07 0.66
CA ASN A 39 -13.28 4.45 -0.57
C ASN A 39 -12.59 5.57 -1.37
N GLY A 40 -11.25 5.62 -1.32
CA GLY A 40 -10.43 6.66 -1.94
C GLY A 40 -10.31 7.96 -1.14
N ASN A 41 -10.90 8.05 0.06
CA ASN A 41 -10.73 9.22 0.92
C ASN A 41 -9.35 9.21 1.57
N GLN A 42 -8.45 10.06 1.07
CA GLN A 42 -7.07 10.15 1.55
C GLN A 42 -6.96 10.63 3.00
N SER A 43 -7.84 11.53 3.46
CA SER A 43 -7.79 11.99 4.87
C SER A 43 -8.13 10.85 5.83
N ARG A 44 -9.21 10.10 5.52
CA ARG A 44 -9.59 8.91 6.29
C ARG A 44 -8.54 7.81 6.20
N ALA A 45 -7.94 7.59 5.03
CA ALA A 45 -6.87 6.62 4.87
C ALA A 45 -5.62 7.01 5.67
N ALA A 46 -5.28 8.30 5.73
CA ALA A 46 -4.16 8.82 6.51
C ALA A 46 -4.38 8.59 8.02
N GLU A 47 -5.60 8.85 8.51
CA GLU A 47 -6.00 8.53 9.89
C GLU A 47 -5.87 7.02 10.19
N MET A 48 -6.34 6.16 9.27
CA MET A 48 -6.25 4.70 9.43
C MET A 48 -4.81 4.17 9.39
N LEU A 49 -3.94 4.81 8.61
CA LEU A 49 -2.51 4.51 8.55
C LEU A 49 -1.72 5.11 9.73
N GLY A 50 -2.29 6.07 10.46
CA GLY A 50 -1.60 6.81 11.51
C GLY A 50 -0.50 7.73 10.98
N ILE A 51 -0.61 8.20 9.72
CA ILE A 51 0.38 9.08 9.09
C ILE A 51 -0.25 10.42 8.69
N HIS A 52 0.59 11.44 8.51
CA HIS A 52 0.11 12.71 8.00
C HIS A 52 -0.39 12.59 6.55
N ARG A 53 -1.51 13.24 6.22
CA ARG A 53 -2.09 13.22 4.86
C ARG A 53 -1.09 13.61 3.77
N ASN A 54 -0.22 14.58 4.01
CA ASN A 54 0.81 14.99 3.04
C ASN A 54 1.80 13.86 2.74
N THR A 55 2.17 13.07 3.75
CA THR A 55 3.03 11.89 3.59
C THR A 55 2.32 10.83 2.76
N LEU A 56 1.05 10.56 3.06
CA LEU A 56 0.23 9.64 2.26
C LEU A 56 0.12 10.12 0.80
N SER A 57 -0.12 11.41 0.57
CA SER A 57 -0.25 11.97 -0.78
C SER A 57 1.03 11.85 -1.59
N ARG A 58 2.21 12.04 -0.96
CA ARG A 58 3.51 11.82 -1.62
C ARG A 58 3.69 10.35 -2.00
N LYS A 59 3.44 9.44 -1.06
CA LYS A 59 3.54 7.98 -1.28
C LYS A 59 2.57 7.49 -2.37
N ILE A 60 1.36 8.03 -2.43
CA ILE A 60 0.41 7.73 -3.52
C ILE A 60 0.98 8.13 -4.88
N GLY A 61 1.60 9.31 -4.97
CA GLY A 61 2.26 9.79 -6.19
C GLY A 61 3.47 8.95 -6.58
N GLU A 62 4.36 8.65 -5.62
CA GLU A 62 5.56 7.83 -5.80
C GLU A 62 5.23 6.43 -6.32
N TYR A 63 4.23 5.79 -5.72
CA TYR A 63 3.81 4.44 -6.10
C TYR A 63 2.80 4.38 -7.25
N LYS A 64 2.42 5.53 -7.82
CA LYS A 64 1.37 5.67 -8.84
C LYS A 64 0.11 4.89 -8.47
N LEU A 65 -0.29 5.00 -7.20
CA LEU A 65 -1.47 4.33 -6.68
C LEU A 65 -2.71 5.05 -7.20
N ASP A 66 -3.13 4.70 -8.42
CA ASP A 66 -4.40 5.19 -8.93
C ASP A 66 -5.53 4.69 -8.02
N SER A 67 -6.32 5.62 -7.50
CA SER A 67 -7.59 5.34 -6.84
C SER A 67 -8.65 4.90 -7.87
N ASN A 68 -8.28 3.97 -8.75
CA ASN A 68 -9.10 3.56 -9.88
C ASN A 68 -10.11 2.49 -9.45
N GLY A 69 -10.97 2.87 -8.50
CA GLY A 69 -12.27 2.25 -8.26
C GLY A 69 -13.43 3.01 -8.90
N ARG A 70 -13.18 4.18 -9.54
CA ARG A 70 -14.25 5.04 -10.09
C ARG A 70 -14.07 5.57 -11.51
N ARG A 71 -12.96 5.37 -12.23
CA ARG A 71 -12.92 5.68 -13.70
C ARG A 71 -13.44 4.53 -14.58
N ARG A 72 -14.46 3.81 -14.11
CA ARG A 72 -15.28 2.92 -14.96
C ARG A 72 -16.72 3.41 -15.12
N SER A 73 -17.01 4.67 -14.81
CA SER A 73 -18.26 5.30 -15.21
C SER A 73 -18.06 6.80 -15.40
N SER A 74 -17.81 7.21 -16.64
CA SER A 74 -18.38 8.42 -17.24
C SER A 74 -17.83 8.59 -18.65
N ARG A 75 -18.69 8.21 -19.61
CA ARG A 75 -18.61 8.35 -21.08
C ARG A 75 -17.66 7.44 -21.83
#